data_AF-A0A3S5A6W1-F1
#
_entry.id   AF-A0A3S5A6W1-F1
#
_cell.length_a   1.000
_cell.length_b   1.000
_cell.length_c   1.000
_cell.angle_alpha   90.00
_cell.angle_beta   90.00
_cell.angle_gamma   90.00
#
_symmetry.space_group_name_H-M   'P 1'
#
loop_
_entity.id
_entity.type
_entity.pdbx_description
1 polymer ?
#
loop_
_entity_poly.entity_id
_entity_poly.type
_entity_poly.pdbx_seq_one_letter_code
_entity_poly.pdbx_strand_id
1 'polypeptide(L)'
;MSALARLQDPSDAACPVVDALIWLARHDTSPEGRRAALVAMILTTRTLPVVFERHRDVADNVRKTVFTIFTARSVLRPLTIAKRIQLLQFGLTDRSVDVRAAARKLVISWFQATDSDPVLLLRRLDTEGVSETSQLCLDNLFSELSEESFREMVNTWSNNYLTDQNVIKPDKNSVESWFTWRSLIEHISLKSKQEEVNNLSESTDKLMKEKSHFYTSLLDRIIPSVTTFIEPLRRSVFFCASLVFY
;
A
#
# COMPACT_ATOMS: atom_id res chain seq x y z
N MET A 1 -13.72 -16.71 -16.82
CA MET A 1 -14.59 -15.60 -17.26
C MET A 1 -16.02 -16.15 -17.31
N SER A 2 -16.99 -15.58 -16.58
CA SER A 2 -18.36 -16.11 -16.49
C SER A 2 -19.13 -15.93 -17.81
N ALA A 3 -20.07 -16.81 -18.13
CA ALA A 3 -20.95 -16.68 -19.31
C ALA A 3 -21.67 -15.31 -19.37
N LEU A 4 -22.07 -14.78 -18.20
CA LEU A 4 -22.70 -13.46 -18.07
C LEU A 4 -21.75 -12.29 -18.41
N ALA A 5 -20.44 -12.48 -18.32
CA ALA A 5 -19.48 -11.46 -18.74
C ALA A 5 -19.50 -11.26 -20.27
N ARG A 6 -19.80 -12.31 -21.03
CA ARG A 6 -19.83 -12.27 -22.51
C ARG A 6 -21.12 -11.64 -23.07
N LEU A 7 -22.16 -11.52 -22.24
CA LEU A 7 -23.46 -10.95 -22.61
C LEU A 7 -23.59 -9.46 -22.25
N GLN A 8 -22.63 -8.90 -21.52
CA GLN A 8 -22.57 -7.47 -21.27
C GLN A 8 -22.12 -6.74 -22.53
N ASP A 9 -22.81 -5.66 -22.87
CA ASP A 9 -22.34 -4.64 -23.82
C ASP A 9 -21.93 -3.40 -23.01
N PRO A 10 -20.62 -3.19 -22.74
CA PRO A 10 -20.13 -2.03 -22.01
C PRO A 10 -20.30 -0.70 -22.74
N SER A 11 -20.54 -0.73 -24.05
CA SER A 11 -20.71 0.47 -24.88
C SER A 11 -22.14 0.98 -24.88
N ASP A 12 -23.10 0.09 -24.64
CA ASP A 12 -24.50 0.43 -24.47
C ASP A 12 -24.79 0.87 -23.02
N ALA A 13 -25.10 2.16 -22.87
CA ALA A 13 -25.48 2.74 -21.58
C ALA A 13 -26.75 2.10 -20.99
N ALA A 14 -27.63 1.52 -21.83
CA ALA A 14 -28.87 0.88 -21.45
C ALA A 14 -28.79 -0.67 -21.46
N CYS A 15 -27.57 -1.23 -21.42
CA CYS A 15 -27.38 -2.68 -21.43
C CYS A 15 -28.13 -3.37 -20.26
N PRO A 16 -29.18 -4.17 -20.52
CA PRO A 16 -30.03 -4.74 -19.46
C PRO A 16 -29.28 -5.72 -18.56
N VAL A 17 -28.23 -6.36 -19.08
CA VAL A 17 -27.38 -7.27 -18.31
C VAL A 17 -26.56 -6.50 -17.27
N VAL A 18 -26.01 -5.34 -17.65
CA VAL A 18 -25.27 -4.48 -16.71
C VAL A 18 -26.22 -3.98 -15.62
N ASP A 19 -27.44 -3.57 -15.99
CA ASP A 19 -28.47 -3.09 -15.04
C ASP A 19 -28.85 -4.16 -14.03
N ALA A 20 -29.10 -5.39 -14.50
CA ALA A 20 -29.39 -6.53 -13.64
C ALA A 20 -28.23 -6.83 -12.68
N LEU A 21 -26.99 -6.81 -13.15
CA LEU A 21 -25.81 -7.04 -12.29
C LEU A 21 -25.62 -5.94 -11.25
N ILE A 22 -25.86 -4.68 -11.61
CA ILE A 22 -25.83 -3.55 -10.67
C ILE A 22 -26.92 -3.72 -9.61
N TRP A 23 -28.13 -4.11 -10.03
CA TRP A 23 -29.24 -4.35 -9.12
C TRP A 23 -28.91 -5.47 -8.14
N LEU A 24 -28.43 -6.62 -8.62
CA LEU A 24 -28.04 -7.76 -7.80
C LEU A 24 -26.93 -7.39 -6.82
N ALA A 25 -25.87 -6.70 -7.27
CA ALA A 25 -24.77 -6.29 -6.42
C ALA A 25 -25.22 -5.39 -5.25
N ARG A 26 -26.28 -4.59 -5.43
CA ARG A 26 -26.78 -3.66 -4.41
C ARG A 26 -27.87 -4.24 -3.51
N HIS A 27 -28.78 -5.06 -4.05
CA HIS A 27 -30.05 -5.40 -3.41
C HIS A 27 -30.25 -6.88 -3.13
N ASP A 28 -29.45 -7.79 -3.70
CA ASP A 28 -29.61 -9.21 -3.44
C ASP A 28 -29.38 -9.51 -1.95
N THR A 29 -30.31 -10.24 -1.34
CA THR A 29 -30.25 -10.58 0.09
C THR A 29 -29.14 -11.57 0.38
N SER A 30 -28.81 -12.45 -0.58
CA SER A 30 -27.74 -13.42 -0.48
C SER A 30 -26.37 -12.77 -0.68
N PRO A 31 -25.44 -12.91 0.28
CA PRO A 31 -24.04 -12.50 0.09
C PRO A 31 -23.40 -13.10 -1.15
N GLU A 32 -23.74 -14.36 -1.46
CA GLU A 32 -23.19 -15.05 -2.63
C GLU A 32 -23.74 -14.50 -3.94
N GLY A 33 -25.02 -14.11 -3.97
CA GLY A 33 -25.62 -13.42 -5.12
C GLY A 33 -24.92 -12.08 -5.41
N ARG A 34 -24.73 -11.26 -4.37
CA ARG A 34 -23.97 -10.00 -4.48
C ARG A 34 -22.54 -10.23 -4.96
N ARG A 35 -21.84 -11.22 -4.37
CA ARG A 35 -20.47 -11.59 -4.75
C ARG A 35 -20.39 -12.03 -6.21
N ALA A 36 -21.28 -12.93 -6.64
CA ALA A 36 -21.32 -13.43 -8.00
C ALA A 36 -21.58 -12.31 -9.02
N ALA A 37 -22.47 -11.37 -8.68
CA ALA A 37 -22.72 -10.19 -9.50
C ALA A 37 -21.46 -9.32 -9.66
N LEU A 38 -20.72 -9.05 -8.58
CA LEU A 38 -19.45 -8.30 -8.64
C LEU A 38 -18.41 -8.99 -9.52
N VAL A 39 -18.25 -10.31 -9.38
CA VAL A 39 -17.28 -11.09 -10.17
C VAL A 39 -17.65 -11.12 -11.65
N ALA A 40 -18.93 -11.19 -11.97
CA ALA A 40 -19.41 -11.19 -13.35
C ALA A 40 -19.29 -9.80 -14.03
N MET A 41 -19.30 -8.71 -13.27
CA MET A 41 -19.32 -7.34 -13.77
C MET A 41 -18.01 -6.96 -14.49
N ILE A 42 -18.15 -6.40 -15.69
CA ILE A 42 -17.05 -5.73 -16.40
C ILE A 42 -16.85 -4.36 -15.74
N LEU A 43 -15.60 -4.00 -15.42
CA LEU A 43 -15.29 -2.67 -14.88
C LEU A 43 -15.31 -1.62 -15.98
N THR A 44 -16.17 -0.62 -15.80
CA THR A 44 -16.34 0.57 -16.63
C THR A 44 -16.51 1.78 -15.71
N THR A 45 -16.61 2.99 -16.29
CA THR A 45 -16.95 4.20 -15.53
C THR A 45 -18.28 4.08 -14.78
N ARG A 46 -19.23 3.33 -15.35
CA ARG A 46 -20.57 3.07 -14.78
C ARG A 46 -20.54 2.07 -13.63
N THR A 47 -19.77 1.00 -13.76
CA THR A 47 -19.77 -0.12 -12.79
C THR A 47 -18.71 0.01 -11.70
N LEU A 48 -17.62 0.77 -11.93
CA LEU A 48 -16.57 0.99 -10.92
C LEU A 48 -17.12 1.54 -9.59
N PRO A 49 -18.03 2.54 -9.56
CA PRO A 49 -18.64 3.00 -8.31
C PRO A 49 -19.41 1.89 -7.58
N VAL A 50 -20.12 1.03 -8.31
CA VAL A 50 -20.91 -0.07 -7.75
C VAL A 50 -20.00 -1.11 -7.08
N VAL A 51 -18.90 -1.49 -7.74
CA VAL A 51 -17.90 -2.39 -7.14
C VAL A 51 -17.25 -1.73 -5.92
N PHE A 52 -16.90 -0.44 -6.03
CA PHE A 52 -16.31 0.32 -4.92
C PHE A 52 -17.23 0.35 -3.69
N GLU A 53 -18.53 0.62 -3.84
CA GLU A 53 -19.50 0.67 -2.74
C GLU A 53 -19.50 -0.62 -1.89
N ARG A 54 -19.18 -1.77 -2.50
CA ARG A 54 -19.18 -3.06 -1.81
C ARG A 54 -17.97 -3.31 -0.91
N HIS A 55 -16.99 -2.41 -0.84
CA HIS A 55 -15.89 -2.52 0.15
C HIS A 55 -16.41 -2.46 1.60
N ARG A 56 -17.62 -1.93 1.82
CA ARG A 56 -18.31 -1.87 3.11
C ARG A 56 -19.50 -2.81 3.22
N ASP A 57 -19.57 -3.84 2.37
CA ASP A 57 -20.65 -4.83 2.46
C ASP A 57 -20.69 -5.51 3.83
N VAL A 58 -21.88 -5.91 4.28
CA VAL A 58 -22.07 -6.56 5.58
C VAL A 58 -21.32 -7.91 5.65
N ALA A 59 -21.16 -8.57 4.50
CA ALA A 59 -20.52 -9.88 4.38
C ALA A 59 -19.04 -9.77 3.98
N ASP A 60 -18.19 -10.47 4.74
CA ASP A 60 -16.73 -10.42 4.59
C ASP A 60 -16.25 -10.93 3.21
N ASN A 61 -16.89 -11.97 2.67
CA ASN A 61 -16.56 -12.53 1.36
C ASN A 61 -16.84 -11.54 0.21
N VAL A 62 -17.87 -10.71 0.33
CA VAL A 62 -18.19 -9.65 -0.64
C VAL A 62 -17.14 -8.55 -0.55
N ARG A 63 -16.81 -8.08 0.66
CA ARG A 63 -15.76 -7.07 0.87
C ARG A 63 -14.41 -7.54 0.32
N LYS A 64 -13.99 -8.77 0.63
CA LYS A 64 -12.76 -9.42 0.10
C LYS A 64 -12.73 -9.42 -1.44
N THR A 65 -13.89 -9.65 -2.05
CA THR A 65 -14.02 -9.72 -3.52
C THR A 65 -13.72 -8.38 -4.18
N VAL A 66 -14.05 -7.25 -3.55
CA VAL A 66 -13.71 -5.91 -4.06
C VAL A 66 -12.19 -5.73 -4.18
N PHE A 67 -11.43 -6.03 -3.12
CA PHE A 67 -9.97 -5.94 -3.14
C PHE A 67 -9.34 -6.89 -4.16
N THR A 68 -9.90 -8.10 -4.29
CA THR A 68 -9.45 -9.10 -5.28
C THR A 68 -9.67 -8.60 -6.71
N ILE A 69 -10.84 -8.02 -7.00
CA ILE A 69 -11.16 -7.44 -8.31
C ILE A 69 -10.22 -6.26 -8.64
N PHE A 70 -9.99 -5.36 -7.69
CA PHE A 70 -9.12 -4.20 -7.91
C PHE A 70 -7.65 -4.60 -8.09
N THR A 71 -7.21 -5.64 -7.37
CA THR A 71 -5.88 -6.23 -7.54
C THR A 71 -5.73 -6.85 -8.93
N ALA A 72 -6.66 -7.73 -9.33
CA ALA A 72 -6.59 -8.44 -10.61
C ALA A 72 -6.65 -7.53 -11.84
N ARG A 73 -7.19 -6.31 -11.68
CA ARG A 73 -7.33 -5.31 -12.74
C ARG A 73 -6.43 -4.09 -12.55
N SER A 74 -5.50 -4.13 -11.58
CA SER A 74 -4.57 -3.04 -11.24
C SER A 74 -5.26 -1.67 -11.12
N VAL A 75 -6.43 -1.63 -10.47
CA VAL A 75 -7.28 -0.43 -10.40
C VAL A 75 -6.69 0.56 -9.42
N LEU A 76 -6.00 1.57 -9.95
CA LEU A 76 -5.42 2.67 -9.17
C LEU A 76 -5.78 4.04 -9.75
N ARG A 77 -5.39 4.30 -11.00
CA ARG A 77 -5.59 5.60 -11.67
C ARG A 77 -7.06 6.03 -11.77
N PRO A 78 -8.03 5.14 -12.07
CA PRO A 78 -9.45 5.53 -12.15
C PRO A 78 -10.08 5.95 -10.82
N LEU A 79 -9.45 5.64 -9.69
CA LEU A 79 -9.93 6.04 -8.37
C LEU A 79 -9.44 7.45 -8.02
N THR A 80 -10.33 8.26 -7.45
CA THR A 80 -9.96 9.52 -6.78
C THR A 80 -9.10 9.24 -5.55
N ILE A 81 -8.27 10.20 -5.13
CA ILE A 81 -7.42 10.08 -3.92
C ILE A 81 -8.24 9.66 -2.69
N ALA A 82 -9.40 10.30 -2.44
CA ALA A 82 -10.28 9.95 -1.33
C ALA A 82 -10.72 8.46 -1.34
N LYS A 83 -11.03 7.91 -2.51
CA LYS A 83 -11.40 6.49 -2.66
C LYS A 83 -10.21 5.56 -2.40
N ARG A 84 -9.00 5.95 -2.78
CA ARG A 84 -7.78 5.17 -2.50
C ARG A 84 -7.52 5.11 -0.99
N ILE A 85 -7.62 6.25 -0.31
CA ILE A 85 -7.50 6.36 1.15
C ILE A 85 -8.52 5.47 1.85
N GLN A 86 -9.80 5.54 1.43
CA GLN A 86 -10.84 4.68 2.01
C GLN A 86 -10.53 3.19 1.83
N LEU A 87 -10.12 2.74 0.64
CA LEU A 87 -9.78 1.33 0.44
C LEU A 87 -8.65 0.86 1.37
N LEU A 88 -7.61 1.68 1.54
CA LEU A 88 -6.48 1.34 2.40
C LEU A 88 -6.91 1.29 3.87
N GLN A 89 -7.61 2.31 4.36
CA GLN A 89 -8.09 2.35 5.74
C GLN A 89 -9.03 1.17 6.03
N PHE A 90 -10.12 1.04 5.29
CA PHE A 90 -11.12 0.00 5.55
C PHE A 90 -10.59 -1.41 5.30
N GLY A 91 -9.73 -1.59 4.29
CA GLY A 91 -9.20 -2.89 3.92
C GLY A 91 -8.10 -3.38 4.86
N LEU A 92 -7.11 -2.55 5.16
CA LEU A 92 -5.95 -2.95 5.96
C LEU A 92 -6.29 -3.05 7.46
N THR A 93 -7.30 -2.31 7.92
CA THR A 93 -7.82 -2.41 9.31
C THR A 93 -9.15 -3.15 9.40
N ASP A 94 -9.51 -3.94 8.39
CA ASP A 94 -10.75 -4.71 8.39
C ASP A 94 -10.82 -5.67 9.59
N ARG A 95 -12.00 -5.96 10.12
CA ARG A 95 -12.18 -6.99 11.17
C ARG A 95 -11.78 -8.39 10.71
N SER A 96 -11.97 -8.69 9.42
CA SER A 96 -11.73 -9.99 8.83
C SER A 96 -10.27 -10.14 8.37
N VAL A 97 -9.59 -11.19 8.86
CA VAL A 97 -8.20 -11.50 8.47
C VAL A 97 -8.08 -11.69 6.96
N ASP A 98 -9.08 -12.34 6.36
CA ASP A 98 -9.17 -12.59 4.93
C ASP A 98 -9.28 -11.31 4.08
N VAL A 99 -10.03 -10.33 4.57
CA VAL A 99 -10.16 -9.03 3.89
C VAL A 99 -8.85 -8.24 4.03
N ARG A 100 -8.23 -8.23 5.22
CA ARG A 100 -6.91 -7.62 5.43
C ARG A 100 -5.86 -8.22 4.49
N ALA A 101 -5.84 -9.54 4.33
CA ALA A 101 -4.93 -10.23 3.41
C ALA A 101 -5.17 -9.84 1.94
N ALA A 102 -6.44 -9.71 1.52
CA ALA A 102 -6.75 -9.24 0.17
C ALA A 102 -6.36 -7.76 -0.04
N ALA A 103 -6.50 -6.92 0.99
CA ALA A 103 -6.08 -5.52 0.94
C ALA A 103 -4.55 -5.36 0.86
N ARG A 104 -3.76 -6.20 1.55
CA ARG A 104 -2.28 -6.21 1.40
C ARG A 104 -1.86 -6.57 -0.03
N LYS A 105 -2.55 -7.52 -0.65
CA LYS A 105 -2.32 -7.84 -2.08
C LYS A 105 -2.63 -6.66 -3.01
N LEU A 106 -3.64 -5.86 -2.68
CA LEU A 106 -3.94 -4.62 -3.41
C LEU A 106 -2.79 -3.62 -3.28
N VAL A 107 -2.22 -3.45 -2.08
CA VAL A 107 -1.05 -2.58 -1.86
C VAL A 107 0.13 -3.03 -2.73
N ILE A 108 0.44 -4.32 -2.77
CA ILE A 108 1.51 -4.87 -3.62
C ILE A 108 1.22 -4.60 -5.11
N SER A 109 -0.01 -4.80 -5.56
CA SER A 109 -0.39 -4.50 -6.94
C SER A 109 -0.27 -3.02 -7.29
N TRP A 110 -0.63 -2.13 -6.36
CA TRP A 110 -0.48 -0.69 -6.55
C TRP A 110 0.98 -0.26 -6.59
N PHE A 111 1.81 -0.83 -5.72
CA PHE A 111 3.25 -0.61 -5.71
C PHE A 111 3.89 -1.02 -7.05
N GLN A 112 3.55 -2.19 -7.57
CA GLN A 112 4.00 -2.65 -8.89
C GLN A 112 3.49 -1.74 -10.02
N ALA A 113 2.25 -1.25 -9.92
CA ALA A 113 1.68 -0.31 -10.89
C ALA A 113 2.29 1.10 -10.83
N THR A 114 3.14 1.37 -9.82
CA THR A 114 3.93 2.60 -9.67
C THR A 114 5.42 2.29 -9.73
N ASP A 115 5.81 1.43 -10.67
CA ASP A 115 7.20 1.09 -11.01
C ASP A 115 8.02 0.56 -9.82
N SER A 116 7.35 -0.05 -8.84
CA SER A 116 7.96 -0.49 -7.59
C SER A 116 8.74 0.62 -6.87
N ASP A 117 8.29 1.87 -7.00
CA ASP A 117 8.84 3.03 -6.30
C ASP A 117 7.87 3.48 -5.19
N PRO A 118 8.26 3.41 -3.90
CA PRO A 118 7.40 3.81 -2.79
C PRO A 118 7.01 5.31 -2.84
N VAL A 119 7.85 6.18 -3.39
CA VAL A 119 7.56 7.61 -3.53
C VAL A 119 6.48 7.82 -4.60
N LEU A 120 6.55 7.08 -5.72
CA LEU A 120 5.52 7.15 -6.76
C LEU A 120 4.18 6.58 -6.29
N LEU A 121 4.20 5.58 -5.42
CA LEU A 121 3.01 5.08 -4.74
C LEU A 121 2.38 6.15 -3.85
N LEU A 122 3.18 6.79 -2.99
CA LEU A 122 2.71 7.84 -2.09
C LEU A 122 2.15 9.06 -2.83
N ARG A 123 2.69 9.40 -4.00
CA ARG A 123 2.12 10.46 -4.88
C ARG A 123 0.71 10.13 -5.40
N ARG A 124 0.24 8.90 -5.23
CA ARG A 124 -1.15 8.50 -5.52
C ARG A 124 -2.06 8.62 -4.30
N LEU A 125 -1.53 9.01 -3.15
CA LEU A 125 -2.20 9.24 -1.88
C LEU A 125 -2.06 10.72 -1.49
N ASP A 126 -2.66 11.08 -0.36
CA ASP A 126 -2.54 12.39 0.27
C ASP A 126 -1.62 12.26 1.50
N THR A 127 -0.31 12.25 1.29
CA THR A 127 0.67 12.05 2.37
C THR A 127 0.73 13.24 3.34
N GLU A 128 0.43 14.45 2.85
CA GLU A 128 0.40 15.65 3.68
C GLU A 128 -0.89 15.73 4.52
N GLY A 129 -2.06 15.53 3.89
CA GLY A 129 -3.35 15.63 4.58
C GLY A 129 -3.74 14.41 5.41
N VAL A 130 -3.31 13.20 5.01
CA VAL A 130 -3.71 11.93 5.66
C VAL A 130 -2.49 11.00 5.82
N SER A 131 -1.49 11.48 6.53
CA SER A 131 -0.20 10.80 6.78
C SER A 131 -0.35 9.41 7.37
N GLU A 132 -1.32 9.19 8.27
CA GLU A 132 -1.60 7.88 8.89
C GLU A 132 -1.90 6.79 7.85
N THR A 133 -2.61 7.14 6.77
CA THR A 133 -2.93 6.18 5.70
C THR A 133 -1.69 5.86 4.86
N SER A 134 -0.81 6.85 4.67
CA SER A 134 0.49 6.65 4.00
C SER A 134 1.40 5.74 4.82
N GLN A 135 1.45 5.94 6.15
CA GLN A 135 2.18 5.05 7.06
C GLN A 135 1.62 3.63 7.01
N LEU A 136 0.30 3.48 7.17
CA LEU A 136 -0.39 2.19 7.11
C LEU A 136 -0.11 1.46 5.78
N CYS A 137 -0.09 2.19 4.66
CA CYS A 137 0.26 1.64 3.35
C CYS A 137 1.70 1.12 3.30
N LEU A 138 2.67 1.92 3.76
CA LEU A 138 4.09 1.53 3.74
C LEU A 138 4.39 0.38 4.71
N ASP A 139 3.82 0.38 5.91
CA ASP A 139 4.02 -0.70 6.88
C ASP A 139 3.52 -2.05 6.34
N ASN A 140 2.36 -2.05 5.69
CA ASN A 140 1.83 -3.25 5.05
C ASN A 140 2.61 -3.63 3.80
N LEU A 141 3.11 -2.66 3.02
CA LEU A 141 3.98 -2.93 1.88
C LEU A 141 5.27 -3.62 2.33
N PHE A 142 6.02 -3.00 3.25
CA PHE A 142 7.31 -3.49 3.70
C PHE A 142 7.21 -4.85 4.38
N SER A 143 6.13 -5.09 5.14
CA SER A 143 5.90 -6.37 5.81
C SER A 143 5.51 -7.51 4.86
N GLU A 144 4.95 -7.20 3.69
CA GLU A 144 4.48 -8.20 2.73
C GLU A 144 5.53 -8.51 1.63
N LEU A 145 6.53 -7.64 1.44
CA LEU A 145 7.67 -7.90 0.56
C LEU A 145 8.59 -8.99 1.14
N SER A 146 9.14 -9.84 0.27
CA SER A 146 10.23 -10.74 0.67
C SER A 146 11.49 -9.94 1.02
N GLU A 147 12.40 -10.52 1.82
CA GLU A 147 13.65 -9.86 2.21
C GLU A 147 14.47 -9.42 0.98
N GLU A 148 14.48 -10.23 -0.09
CA GLU A 148 15.16 -9.89 -1.35
C GLU A 148 14.51 -8.72 -2.06
N SER A 149 13.18 -8.75 -2.19
CA SER A 149 12.41 -7.70 -2.87
C SER A 149 12.48 -6.38 -2.11
N PHE A 150 12.42 -6.45 -0.77
CA PHE A 150 12.57 -5.29 0.09
C PHE A 150 13.97 -4.68 -0.03
N ARG A 151 15.03 -5.51 0.00
CA ARG A 151 16.41 -5.05 -0.21
C ARG A 151 16.61 -4.39 -1.58
N GLU A 152 16.09 -4.99 -2.64
CA GLU A 152 16.16 -4.42 -3.98
C GLU A 152 15.45 -3.06 -4.07
N MET A 153 14.27 -2.95 -3.46
CA MET A 153 13.53 -1.68 -3.37
C MET A 153 14.32 -0.62 -2.61
N VAL A 154 14.88 -0.93 -1.44
CA VAL A 154 15.69 0.01 -0.65
C VAL A 154 16.96 0.43 -1.40
N ASN A 155 17.64 -0.51 -2.08
CA ASN A 155 18.82 -0.21 -2.88
C ASN A 155 18.49 0.72 -4.07
N THR A 156 17.42 0.42 -4.79
CA THR A 156 16.97 1.23 -5.92
C THR A 156 16.55 2.62 -5.46
N TRP A 157 15.78 2.71 -4.37
CA TRP A 157 15.34 3.97 -3.79
C TRP A 157 16.54 4.80 -3.31
N SER A 158 17.45 4.23 -2.51
CA SER A 158 18.64 4.98 -2.01
C SER A 158 19.50 5.54 -3.15
N ASN A 159 19.77 4.75 -4.19
CA ASN A 159 20.54 5.20 -5.36
C ASN A 159 19.85 6.36 -6.09
N ASN A 160 18.53 6.33 -6.20
CA ASN A 160 17.76 7.31 -6.94
C ASN A 160 17.52 8.60 -6.15
N TYR A 161 17.26 8.49 -4.84
CA TYR A 161 16.78 9.58 -4.00
C TYR A 161 17.82 10.20 -3.08
N LEU A 162 18.91 9.49 -2.74
CA LEU A 162 19.91 9.99 -1.80
C LEU A 162 21.23 10.39 -2.49
N THR A 163 21.87 11.43 -1.98
CA THR A 163 23.26 11.82 -2.30
C THR A 163 24.26 10.86 -1.64
N ASP A 164 25.56 11.00 -1.95
CA ASP A 164 26.64 10.24 -1.28
C ASP A 164 26.71 10.45 0.25
N GLN A 165 26.14 11.54 0.77
CA GLN A 165 26.01 11.80 2.21
C GLN A 165 24.73 11.23 2.83
N ASN A 166 24.00 10.40 2.08
CA ASN A 166 22.71 9.83 2.45
C ASN A 166 21.67 10.90 2.83
N VAL A 167 21.59 11.99 2.07
CA VAL A 167 20.55 13.05 2.20
C VAL A 167 19.73 13.10 0.92
N ILE A 168 18.44 13.46 1.02
CA ILE A 168 17.57 13.58 -0.16
C ILE A 168 18.17 14.57 -1.17
N LYS A 169 18.31 14.13 -2.41
CA LYS A 169 18.81 14.95 -3.51
C LYS A 169 17.90 16.17 -3.71
N PRO A 170 18.45 17.36 -4.00
CA PRO A 170 17.64 18.57 -4.17
C PRO A 170 16.51 18.46 -5.21
N ASP A 171 16.74 17.72 -6.31
CA ASP A 171 15.77 17.49 -7.38
C ASP A 171 14.68 16.47 -7.02
N LYS A 172 14.85 15.73 -5.93
CA LYS A 172 13.91 14.75 -5.40
C LYS A 172 13.22 15.22 -4.11
N ASN A 173 13.39 16.49 -3.73
CA ASN A 173 12.82 17.04 -2.51
C ASN A 173 11.29 17.12 -2.61
N SER A 174 10.61 16.17 -1.99
CA SER A 174 9.15 16.09 -1.91
C SER A 174 8.71 15.49 -0.58
N VAL A 175 7.49 15.79 -0.14
CA VAL A 175 6.94 15.26 1.12
C VAL A 175 6.99 13.74 1.12
N GLU A 176 6.64 13.11 -0.01
CA GLU A 176 6.66 11.66 -0.18
C GLU A 176 8.07 11.07 -0.05
N SER A 177 9.10 11.72 -0.59
CA SER A 177 10.47 11.26 -0.46
C SER A 177 10.95 11.28 0.99
N TRP A 178 10.67 12.37 1.72
CA TRP A 178 10.97 12.46 3.16
C TRP A 178 10.17 11.46 3.97
N PHE A 179 8.89 11.27 3.63
CA PHE A 179 8.03 10.32 4.32
C PHE A 179 8.49 8.88 4.13
N THR A 180 8.83 8.49 2.90
CA THR A 180 9.41 7.18 2.60
C THR A 180 10.71 6.97 3.37
N TRP A 181 11.61 7.96 3.39
CA TRP A 181 12.87 7.86 4.13
C TRP A 181 12.62 7.65 5.63
N ARG A 182 11.74 8.51 6.19
CA ARG A 182 10.94 8.33 7.42
C ARG A 182 10.71 6.87 7.78
N SER A 183 9.75 6.31 7.05
CA SER A 183 9.16 5.00 7.30
C SER A 183 10.16 3.86 7.06
N LEU A 184 11.11 3.99 6.14
CA LEU A 184 12.15 2.99 5.93
C LEU A 184 13.06 2.86 7.15
N ILE A 185 13.56 3.98 7.68
CA ILE A 185 14.42 3.98 8.86
C ILE A 185 13.67 3.35 10.05
N GLU A 186 12.43 3.76 10.28
CA GLU A 186 11.60 3.22 11.37
C GLU A 186 11.38 1.72 11.22
N HIS A 187 11.01 1.26 10.03
CA HIS A 187 10.75 -0.16 9.77
C HIS A 187 12.00 -1.02 9.97
N ILE A 188 13.12 -0.62 9.38
CA ILE A 188 14.40 -1.35 9.45
C ILE A 188 14.92 -1.35 10.89
N SER A 189 14.80 -0.23 11.61
CA SER A 189 15.20 -0.13 13.02
C SER A 189 14.34 -1.02 13.93
N LEU A 190 13.03 -1.10 13.67
CA LEU A 190 12.13 -1.97 14.42
C LEU A 190 12.46 -3.45 14.19
N LYS A 191 12.71 -3.84 12.94
CA LYS A 191 13.10 -5.21 12.58
C LYS A 191 14.43 -5.61 13.20
N SER A 192 15.44 -4.73 13.13
CA SER A 192 16.75 -4.94 13.76
C SER A 192 16.61 -5.18 15.27
N LYS A 193 15.82 -4.37 15.99
CA LYS A 193 15.56 -4.57 17.44
C LYS A 193 14.83 -5.87 17.75
N GLN A 194 13.83 -6.24 16.94
CA GLN A 194 13.10 -7.50 17.11
C GLN A 194 14.04 -8.71 16.98
N GLU A 195 15.00 -8.65 16.06
CA GLU A 195 16.00 -9.71 15.90
C GLU A 195 16.96 -9.78 17.08
N GLU A 196 17.45 -8.64 17.58
CA GLU A 196 18.30 -8.62 18.79
C GLU A 196 17.62 -9.27 20.00
N VAL A 197 16.33 -8.97 20.21
CA VAL A 197 15.54 -9.57 21.29
C VAL A 197 15.36 -11.08 21.09
N ASN A 198 15.06 -11.53 19.88
CA ASN A 198 14.91 -12.95 19.58
C ASN A 198 16.23 -13.72 19.79
N ASN A 199 17.37 -13.11 19.42
CA ASN A 199 18.71 -13.68 19.58
C ASN A 199 19.12 -13.86 21.05
N LEU A 200 18.57 -13.07 21.97
CA LEU A 200 18.79 -13.22 23.41
C LEU A 200 17.99 -14.38 24.01
N SER A 201 16.96 -14.87 23.31
CA SER A 201 16.06 -15.93 23.79
C SER A 201 16.33 -17.32 23.19
N GLU A 202 17.03 -17.43 22.05
CA GLU A 202 17.30 -18.69 21.36
C GLU A 202 18.80 -18.94 21.17
N SER A 203 19.31 -20.04 21.74
CA SER A 203 20.70 -20.49 21.57
C SER A 203 20.92 -21.17 20.21
N THR A 204 20.86 -20.45 19.08
CA THR A 204 21.20 -21.03 17.74
C THR A 204 21.78 -20.04 16.72
N ASP A 205 23.08 -20.22 16.43
CA ASP A 205 23.73 -20.30 15.11
C ASP A 205 23.62 -19.24 13.96
N LYS A 206 24.62 -19.34 13.07
CA LYS A 206 25.02 -18.50 11.90
C LYS A 206 23.95 -17.70 11.14
N LEU A 207 22.74 -18.24 10.92
CA LEU A 207 21.64 -17.60 10.20
C LEU A 207 21.12 -16.33 10.92
N MET A 208 21.14 -16.33 12.26
CA MET A 208 20.72 -15.17 13.06
C MET A 208 21.70 -14.00 12.92
N LYS A 209 23.00 -14.27 12.78
CA LYS A 209 24.03 -13.24 12.51
C LYS A 209 23.87 -12.66 11.11
N GLU A 210 23.53 -13.47 10.11
CA GLU A 210 23.30 -13.02 8.74
C GLU A 210 22.11 -12.06 8.63
N LYS A 211 21.02 -12.30 9.37
CA LYS A 211 19.85 -11.40 9.41
C LYS A 211 20.09 -10.09 10.18
N SER A 212 20.75 -10.15 11.34
CA SER A 212 21.15 -8.95 12.07
C SER A 212 22.09 -8.06 11.22
N HIS A 213 23.00 -8.67 10.46
CA HIS A 213 23.84 -7.96 9.50
C HIS A 213 23.04 -7.40 8.30
N PHE A 214 21.95 -8.04 7.89
CA PHE A 214 21.09 -7.57 6.80
C PHE A 214 20.49 -6.20 7.12
N TYR A 215 19.76 -6.05 8.23
CA TYR A 215 19.12 -4.76 8.57
C TYR A 215 20.16 -3.67 8.90
N THR A 216 21.26 -4.02 9.57
CA THR A 216 22.36 -3.08 9.84
C THR A 216 22.95 -2.53 8.53
N SER A 217 23.21 -3.40 7.56
CA SER A 217 23.74 -2.97 6.25
C SER A 217 22.78 -2.06 5.47
N LEU A 218 21.47 -2.26 5.63
CA LEU A 218 20.46 -1.38 5.03
C LEU A 218 20.41 -0.02 5.74
N LEU A 219 20.52 0.01 7.07
CA LEU A 219 20.58 1.25 7.85
C LEU A 219 21.79 2.09 7.45
N ASP A 220 22.99 1.50 7.38
CA ASP A 220 24.21 2.23 7.01
C ASP A 220 24.11 2.91 5.64
N ARG A 221 23.29 2.35 4.73
CA ARG A 221 23.05 2.89 3.39
C ARG A 221 22.09 4.08 3.36
N ILE A 222 21.18 4.18 4.32
CA ILE A 222 20.13 5.20 4.30
C ILE A 222 20.27 6.21 5.43
N ILE A 223 21.03 5.92 6.48
CA ILE A 223 21.27 6.85 7.58
C ILE A 223 22.27 7.92 7.11
N PRO A 224 21.94 9.21 7.28
CA PRO A 224 22.85 10.30 6.99
C PRO A 224 24.01 10.31 7.98
N SER A 225 25.20 10.71 7.52
CA SER A 225 26.33 10.88 8.44
C SER A 225 25.98 11.93 9.52
N VAL A 226 26.36 11.65 10.77
CA VAL A 226 25.99 12.46 11.96
C VAL A 226 26.38 13.94 11.80
N THR A 227 27.43 14.24 11.02
CA THR A 227 27.90 15.59 10.72
C THR A 227 26.99 16.37 9.76
N THR A 228 26.18 15.69 8.94
CA THR A 228 25.36 16.30 7.88
C THR A 228 23.90 16.51 8.32
N PHE A 229 23.43 15.78 9.33
CA PHE A 229 22.01 15.74 9.71
C PHE A 229 21.44 17.05 10.27
N ILE A 230 22.30 17.94 10.80
CA ILE A 230 21.87 19.19 11.45
C ILE A 230 21.37 20.24 10.44
N GLU A 231 21.85 20.24 9.19
CA GLU A 231 21.46 21.24 8.18
C GLU A 231 20.10 20.99 7.52
N PRO A 232 19.76 19.77 7.05
CA PRO A 232 18.47 19.51 6.44
C PRO A 232 17.32 19.67 7.42
N LEU A 233 17.50 19.24 8.69
CA LEU A 233 16.53 19.46 9.75
C LEU A 233 16.22 20.95 9.94
N ARG A 234 17.20 21.86 9.86
CA ARG A 234 16.91 23.31 9.93
C ARG A 234 16.04 23.83 8.79
N ARG A 235 16.05 23.19 7.61
CA ARG A 235 15.22 23.60 6.45
C ARG A 235 13.87 22.89 6.41
N SER A 236 13.74 21.67 6.95
CA SER A 236 12.49 20.89 6.97
C SER A 236 11.74 20.96 8.31
N VAL A 237 12.32 21.53 9.37
CA VAL A 237 11.63 21.82 10.65
C VAL A 237 10.49 22.84 10.49
N PHE A 238 10.40 23.58 9.37
CA PHE A 238 9.20 24.34 9.04
C PHE A 238 8.03 23.50 8.50
N PHE A 239 8.23 22.21 8.17
CA PHE A 239 7.19 21.34 7.62
C PHE A 239 6.72 20.23 8.59
N CYS A 240 7.52 19.86 9.60
CA CYS A 240 7.17 18.80 10.57
C CYS A 240 7.00 19.26 12.03
N ALA A 241 7.21 20.54 12.36
CA ALA A 241 7.06 21.03 13.75
C ALA A 241 5.61 21.08 14.27
N SER A 242 4.63 20.59 13.51
CA SER A 242 3.22 20.51 13.95
C SER A 242 2.78 19.13 14.46
N LEU A 243 3.66 18.11 14.47
CA LEU A 243 3.25 16.73 14.81
C LEU A 243 4.06 16.06 15.93
N VAL A 244 4.83 16.81 16.70
CA VAL A 244 5.42 16.33 17.96
C VAL A 244 5.15 17.34 19.08
N PHE A 245 3.88 17.60 19.36
CA PHE A 245 3.34 18.01 20.65
C PHE A 245 1.81 17.99 20.54
N TYR A 246 1.21 16.80 20.66
CA TYR A 246 0.01 16.48 21.45
C TYR A 246 -0.19 14.96 21.47
#